data_AF-X1RBP2-F1
#
_entry.id   AF-X1RBP2-F1
#
_cell.length_a   1.000
_cell.length_b   1.000
_cell.length_c   1.000
_cell.angle_alpha   90.00
_cell.angle_beta   90.00
_cell.angle_gamma   90.00
#
_symmetry.space_group_name_H-M   'P 1'
#
loop_
_entity.id
_entity.type
_entity.pdbx_description
1 polymer ?
#
loop_
_entity_poly.entity_id
_entity_poly.type
_entity_poly.pdbx_seq_one_letter_code
_entity_poly.pdbx_strand_id
1 'polypeptide(L)'
;MTPQSVGLESNSLVLGKHSGRHALNKKLEEMGYTLDKEKLNEVFEEFKRLADKKKEIFIEDLEAIVSEEIIGKIPETFKLEYFHINTGNRTLPTATVSFMS
;
A
#
# COMPACT_ATOMS: atom_id res chain seq x y z
N MET A 1 32.36 -10.26 -13.24
CA MET A 1 30.93 -10.56 -13.49
C MET A 1 30.12 -9.49 -12.78
N THR A 2 29.26 -8.77 -13.50
CA THR A 2 28.35 -7.78 -12.91
C THR A 2 26.95 -8.39 -12.76
N PRO A 3 26.10 -7.94 -11.82
CA PRO A 3 24.74 -8.44 -11.69
C PRO A 3 23.95 -8.36 -13.01
N GLN A 4 24.20 -7.31 -13.81
CA GLN A 4 23.57 -7.15 -15.13
C GLN A 4 23.94 -8.26 -16.11
N SER A 5 25.13 -8.88 -15.99
CA SER A 5 25.56 -9.95 -16.92
C SER A 5 24.82 -11.28 -16.72
N VAL A 6 23.97 -11.38 -15.70
CA VAL A 6 23.11 -12.55 -15.43
C VAL A 6 21.62 -12.18 -15.38
N GLY A 7 21.23 -11.01 -15.90
CA GLY A 7 19.83 -10.58 -15.94
C GLY A 7 19.25 -10.16 -14.58
N LEU A 8 20.10 -9.89 -13.57
CA LEU A 8 19.65 -9.24 -12.34
C LEU A 8 19.51 -7.73 -12.62
N GLU A 9 18.26 -7.26 -12.63
CA GLU A 9 17.91 -5.84 -12.62
C GLU A 9 18.73 -5.15 -11.53
N SER A 10 19.47 -4.11 -11.91
CA SER A 10 20.41 -3.43 -11.02
C SER A 10 19.67 -2.78 -9.86
N ASN A 11 19.82 -3.39 -8.68
CA ASN A 11 19.57 -2.81 -7.37
C ASN A 11 18.09 -2.58 -7.03
N SER A 12 17.38 -3.64 -6.62
CA SER A 12 16.16 -3.49 -5.83
C SER A 12 16.53 -2.87 -4.49
N LEU A 13 16.47 -1.54 -4.40
CA LEU A 13 16.62 -0.85 -3.13
C LEU A 13 15.48 -1.29 -2.20
N VAL A 14 15.76 -2.25 -1.33
CA VAL A 14 14.80 -2.73 -0.34
C VAL A 14 14.64 -1.63 0.70
N LEU A 15 13.42 -1.11 0.82
CA LEU A 15 13.09 -0.17 1.87
C LEU A 15 12.73 -0.92 3.16
N GLY A 16 13.22 -0.42 4.29
CA GLY A 16 12.94 -0.96 5.61
C GLY A 16 13.22 0.07 6.70
N LYS A 17 13.24 -0.37 7.96
CA LYS A 17 13.30 0.54 9.13
C LYS A 17 14.47 1.54 9.14
N HIS A 18 15.56 1.21 8.45
CA HIS A 18 16.76 2.05 8.35
C HIS A 18 16.77 2.97 7.13
N SER A 19 15.83 2.80 6.20
CA SER A 19 15.71 3.67 5.05
C SER A 19 15.31 5.08 5.51
N GLY A 20 16.02 6.07 4.98
CA GLY A 20 15.78 7.48 5.24
C GLY A 20 14.83 8.11 4.22
N ARG A 21 14.40 9.34 4.50
CA ARG A 21 13.45 10.08 3.67
C ARG A 21 13.91 10.23 2.21
N HIS A 22 15.21 10.41 1.97
CA HIS A 22 15.75 10.52 0.61
C HIS A 22 15.58 9.22 -0.20
N ALA A 23 15.80 8.07 0.44
CA ALA A 23 15.60 6.76 -0.19
C ALA A 23 14.13 6.51 -0.51
N LEU A 24 13.22 6.88 0.41
CA LEU A 24 11.79 6.83 0.18
C LEU A 24 11.37 7.75 -0.98
N ASN A 25 11.79 9.02 -0.96
CA ASN A 25 11.43 9.97 -2.01
C ASN A 25 11.87 9.50 -3.40
N LYS A 26 13.12 9.03 -3.53
CA LYS A 26 13.62 8.49 -4.79
C LYS A 26 12.75 7.30 -5.26
N LYS A 27 12.33 6.43 -4.34
CA LYS A 27 11.49 5.28 -4.70
C LYS A 27 10.10 5.71 -5.16
N LEU A 28 9.51 6.71 -4.50
CA LEU A 28 8.23 7.28 -4.88
C LEU A 28 8.31 7.98 -6.26
N GLU A 29 9.40 8.69 -6.54
CA GLU A 29 9.67 9.28 -7.87
C GLU A 29 9.81 8.19 -8.95
N GLU A 30 10.52 7.10 -8.67
CA GLU A 30 10.61 5.93 -9.57
C GLU A 30 9.23 5.29 -9.84
N MET A 31 8.30 5.39 -8.90
CA MET A 31 6.91 4.93 -9.02
C MET A 31 5.98 5.96 -9.70
N GLY A 32 6.48 7.16 -10.03
CA GLY A 32 5.70 8.22 -10.67
C GLY A 32 4.98 9.17 -9.71
N TYR A 33 5.23 9.07 -8.40
CA TYR A 33 4.68 9.99 -7.40
C TYR A 33 5.62 11.17 -7.16
N THR A 34 5.12 12.38 -7.41
CA THR A 34 5.82 13.62 -7.04
C THR A 34 5.10 14.25 -5.87
N LEU A 35 5.77 14.30 -4.72
CA LEU A 35 5.23 14.84 -3.48
C LEU A 35 5.89 16.16 -3.13
N ASP A 36 5.10 17.09 -2.59
CA ASP A 36 5.68 18.22 -1.88
C ASP A 36 6.28 17.76 -0.53
N LYS A 37 6.96 18.69 0.14
CA LYS A 37 7.68 18.41 1.38
C LYS A 37 6.75 18.01 2.54
N GLU A 38 5.54 18.55 2.57
CA GLU A 38 4.57 18.29 3.65
C GLU A 38 4.00 16.88 3.49
N LYS A 39 3.55 16.54 2.29
CA LYS A 39 3.06 15.20 1.95
C LYS A 39 4.13 14.12 2.08
N LEU A 40 5.36 14.41 1.65
CA LEU A 40 6.48 13.48 1.82
C LEU A 40 6.78 13.23 3.31
N ASN A 41 6.56 14.23 4.18
CA ASN A 41 6.70 14.04 5.62
C ASN A 41 5.62 13.11 6.18
N GLU A 42 4.36 13.31 5.81
CA GLU A 42 3.24 12.45 6.22
C GLU A 42 3.48 10.99 5.80
N VAL A 43 3.80 10.77 4.52
CA VAL A 43 4.12 9.44 3.96
C VAL A 43 5.35 8.83 4.65
N PHE A 44 6.36 9.64 5.02
CA PHE A 44 7.55 9.14 5.71
C PHE A 44 7.27 8.65 7.14
N GLU A 45 6.40 9.34 7.90
CA GLU A 45 6.02 8.89 9.23
C GLU A 45 5.23 7.57 9.19
N GLU A 46 4.31 7.45 8.24
CA GLU A 46 3.55 6.21 8.06
C GLU A 46 4.43 5.05 7.55
N PHE A 47 5.36 5.34 6.64
CA PHE A 47 6.40 4.40 6.22
C PHE A 47 7.21 3.87 7.41
N LYS A 48 7.62 4.74 8.34
CA LYS A 48 8.32 4.31 9.56
C LYS A 48 7.47 3.38 10.42
N ARG A 49 6.21 3.74 10.62
CA ARG A 49 5.25 2.94 11.40
C ARG A 49 5.07 1.54 10.81
N LEU A 50 5.03 1.42 9.49
CA LEU A 50 4.92 0.13 8.81
C LEU A 50 6.24 -0.65 8.86
N ALA A 51 7.38 0.02 8.66
CA ALA A 51 8.71 -0.59 8.68
C ALA A 51 9.13 -1.12 10.08
N ASP A 52 8.56 -0.59 11.15
CA ASP A 52 8.72 -1.15 12.50
C ASP A 52 7.99 -2.49 12.67
N LYS A 53 6.91 -2.71 11.91
CA LYS A 53 6.10 -3.94 11.96
C LYS A 53 6.50 -4.98 10.91
N LYS A 54 7.04 -4.53 9.77
CA LYS A 54 7.35 -5.35 8.60
C LYS A 54 8.83 -5.18 8.22
N LYS A 55 9.56 -6.31 8.15
CA LYS A 55 11.01 -6.29 7.88
C LYS A 55 11.36 -5.66 6.52
N GLU A 56 10.52 -5.89 5.52
CA GLU A 56 10.71 -5.43 4.15
C GLU A 56 9.42 -4.76 3.68
N ILE A 57 9.57 -3.56 3.10
CA ILE A 57 8.48 -2.79 2.52
C ILE A 57 8.49 -3.01 1.02
N PHE A 58 7.36 -3.47 0.50
CA PHE A 58 7.13 -3.72 -0.93
C PHE A 58 6.47 -2.50 -1.58
N ILE A 59 6.34 -2.55 -2.90
CA ILE A 59 5.78 -1.44 -3.68
C ILE A 59 4.31 -1.21 -3.31
N GLU A 60 3.56 -2.30 -3.12
CA GLU A 60 2.12 -2.26 -2.77
C GLU A 60 1.88 -1.60 -1.41
N ASP A 61 2.83 -1.73 -0.48
CA ASP A 61 2.77 -1.05 0.81
C ASP A 61 2.92 0.48 0.63
N LEU A 62 3.84 0.91 -0.24
CA LEU A 62 4.05 2.32 -0.52
C LEU A 62 2.84 2.92 -1.24
N GLU A 63 2.27 2.19 -2.21
CA GLU A 63 1.04 2.60 -2.90
C GLU A 63 -0.11 2.78 -1.91
N ALA A 64 -0.28 1.86 -0.95
CA ALA A 64 -1.30 1.99 0.08
C ALA A 64 -1.12 3.27 0.91
N ILE A 65 0.09 3.52 1.41
CA ILE A 65 0.40 4.73 2.22
C ILE A 65 0.13 6.01 1.41
N VAL A 66 0.63 6.05 0.18
CA VAL A 66 0.46 7.18 -0.75
C VAL A 66 -1.01 7.40 -1.06
N SER A 67 -1.79 6.33 -1.27
CA SER A 67 -3.23 6.45 -1.53
C SER A 67 -3.99 7.04 -0.35
N GLU A 68 -3.66 6.63 0.88
CA GLU A 68 -4.33 7.11 2.09
C GLU A 68 -4.02 8.59 2.35
N GLU A 69 -2.75 9.00 2.14
CA GLU A 69 -2.29 10.36 2.44
C GLU A 69 -2.57 11.37 1.31
N ILE A 70 -2.40 11.00 0.03
CA ILE A 70 -2.51 11.93 -1.12
C ILE A 70 -3.93 12.05 -1.63
N ILE A 71 -4.60 10.92 -1.87
CA ILE A 71 -5.95 10.90 -2.44
C ILE A 71 -6.96 11.36 -1.38
N GLY A 72 -6.52 11.40 -0.12
CA GLY A 72 -7.35 11.64 1.05
C GLY A 72 -8.10 10.38 1.42
N LYS A 73 -8.58 10.32 2.66
CA LYS A 73 -9.58 9.31 3.04
C LYS A 73 -10.77 9.51 2.11
N ILE A 74 -10.91 8.61 1.14
CA ILE A 74 -12.13 8.51 0.34
C ILE A 74 -13.25 8.47 1.38
N PRO A 75 -14.15 9.47 1.40
CA PRO A 75 -15.19 9.50 2.41
C PRO A 75 -15.90 8.16 2.34
N GLU A 76 -16.02 7.48 3.49
CA GLU A 76 -16.68 6.19 3.60
C GLU A 76 -18.10 6.36 3.04
N THR A 77 -18.28 6.02 1.76
CA THR A 77 -19.51 6.33 1.01
C THR A 77 -20.55 5.25 1.29
N PHE A 78 -20.08 4.05 1.62
CA PHE A 78 -20.89 2.92 1.99
C PHE A 78 -20.15 2.16 3.07
N LYS A 79 -20.83 1.90 4.18
CA LYS A 79 -20.34 0.99 5.21
C LYS A 79 -21.10 -0.32 5.14
N LEU A 80 -20.39 -1.43 5.03
CA LEU A 80 -21.02 -2.75 5.12
C LEU A 80 -21.70 -2.89 6.49
N GLU A 81 -23.03 -2.97 6.48
CA GLU A 81 -23.84 -3.10 7.68
C GLU A 81 -24.13 -4.57 7.98
N TYR A 82 -24.45 -5.33 6.95
CA TYR A 82 -24.90 -6.71 7.08
C TYR A 82 -24.46 -7.53 5.89
N PHE A 83 -24.06 -8.77 6.15
CA PHE A 83 -23.97 -9.80 5.12
C PHE A 83 -24.51 -11.12 5.65
N HIS A 84 -25.22 -11.86 4.80
CA HIS A 84 -25.64 -13.21 5.05
C HIS A 84 -25.51 -14.06 3.80
N ILE A 85 -24.94 -15.25 3.97
CA ILE A 85 -24.62 -16.17 2.90
C ILE A 85 -25.27 -17.51 3.23
N ASN A 86 -26.03 -18.05 2.28
CA ASN A 86 -26.52 -19.42 2.30
C ASN A 86 -25.83 -20.20 1.18
N THR A 87 -25.20 -21.31 1.51
CA THR A 87 -24.44 -22.15 0.57
C THR A 87 -24.44 -23.62 1.00
N GLY A 88 -24.24 -24.52 0.04
CA GLY A 88 -24.19 -25.96 0.25
C GLY A 88 -24.54 -26.75 -1.02
N ASN A 89 -24.29 -28.06 -1.01
CA ASN A 89 -24.44 -28.93 -2.18
C ASN A 89 -25.91 -29.26 -2.55
N ARG A 90 -26.87 -28.84 -1.74
CA ARG A 90 -28.32 -29.06 -1.94
C ARG A 90 -29.15 -27.81 -1.68
N THR A 91 -28.52 -26.64 -1.58
CA THR A 91 -29.19 -25.35 -1.41
C THR A 91 -28.76 -24.44 -2.54
N LEU A 92 -29.65 -23.51 -2.91
CA LEU A 92 -29.30 -22.49 -3.87
C LEU A 92 -28.33 -21.50 -3.22
N PRO A 93 -27.20 -21.17 -3.87
CA PRO A 93 -26.28 -20.18 -3.34
C PRO A 93 -26.93 -18.80 -3.40
N THR A 94 -27.07 -18.16 -2.24
CA THR A 94 -27.61 -16.80 -2.14
C THR A 94 -26.77 -15.96 -1.18
N ALA A 95 -26.56 -14.70 -1.51
CA ALA A 95 -25.95 -13.71 -0.64
C ALA A 95 -26.86 -12.48 -0.52
N THR A 96 -26.99 -11.94 0.69
CA THR A 96 -27.68 -10.69 0.97
C THR A 96 -26.69 -9.76 1.64
N VAL A 97 -26.60 -8.53 1.15
CA VAL A 97 -25.65 -7.51 1.63
C VAL A 97 -26.43 -6.22 1.85
N SER A 98 -26.27 -5.58 3.01
CA SER A 98 -26.79 -4.24 3.30
C SER A 98 -25.63 -3.28 3.52
N PHE A 99 -25.78 -2.06 3.01
CA PHE A 99 -24.85 -0.98 3.23
C PHE A 99 -25.59 0.18 3.90
N MET A 100 -24.94 0.83 4.87
CA MET A 100 -25.38 2.11 5.42
C MET A 100 -24.78 3.23 4.55
N SER A 101 -25.62 4.16 4.08
CA SER A 101 -25.23 5.36 3.33
C SER A 101 -24.92 6.54 4.24
#